data_AF-A0A6A2GKX6-F1
#
_entry.id   AF-A0A6A2GKX6-F1
#
_cell.length_a   1.000
_cell.length_b   1.000
_cell.length_c   1.000
_cell.angle_alpha   90.00
_cell.angle_beta   90.00
_cell.angle_gamma   90.00
#
_symmetry.space_group_name_H-M   'P 1'
#
loop_
_entity.id
_entity.type
_entity.pdbx_description
1 polymer ?
#
loop_
_entity_poly.entity_id
_entity_poly.type
_entity_poly.pdbx_seq_one_letter_code
_entity_poly.pdbx_strand_id
1 'polypeptide(L)'
;MKNDVAGGTEDVCYKLYITAKAKGYVRFLLVSVLQKPTETYPCHLKDEINEEEYNNIKNSTDFIEKLGTALKSEKVTTLLKNLI
;
A
#
# COMPACT_ATOMS: atom_id res chain seq x y z
N MET A 1 -14.87 35.60 16.38
CA MET A 1 -13.79 35.05 15.53
C MET A 1 -14.25 33.69 15.04
N LYS A 2 -14.34 33.51 13.72
CA LYS A 2 -14.61 32.18 13.14
C LYS A 2 -13.37 31.33 13.38
N ASN A 3 -13.54 30.15 13.95
CA ASN A 3 -12.49 29.17 14.06
C ASN A 3 -12.23 28.61 12.66
N ASP A 4 -11.27 29.22 11.96
CA ASP A 4 -10.63 28.60 10.80
C ASP A 4 -9.78 27.43 11.32
N VAL A 5 -10.42 26.29 11.55
CA VAL A 5 -9.70 25.01 11.61
C VAL A 5 -9.34 24.67 10.17
N ALA A 6 -8.27 25.30 9.68
CA ALA A 6 -7.55 24.83 8.50
C ALA A 6 -6.84 23.52 8.87
N GLY A 7 -7.63 22.46 9.05
CA GLY A 7 -7.12 21.10 9.09
C GLY A 7 -6.66 20.77 7.69
N GLY A 8 -5.35 20.92 7.43
CA GLY A 8 -4.75 20.28 6.28
C GLY A 8 -5.13 18.81 6.35
N THR A 9 -5.94 18.33 5.40
CA THR A 9 -6.32 16.92 5.34
C THR A 9 -5.07 16.14 4.98
N GLU A 10 -4.32 15.70 5.98
CA GLU A 10 -3.20 14.78 5.81
C GLU A 10 -3.72 13.52 5.12
N ASP A 11 -3.02 13.09 4.07
CA ASP A 11 -3.37 11.86 3.36
C ASP A 11 -3.33 10.66 4.32
N VAL A 12 -4.31 9.76 4.18
CA VAL A 12 -4.37 8.50 4.92
C VAL A 12 -3.47 7.47 4.25
N CYS A 13 -2.59 6.85 5.03
CA CYS A 13 -1.71 5.79 4.57
C CYS A 13 -2.14 4.43 5.12
N TYR A 14 -2.63 3.55 4.24
CA TYR A 14 -2.91 2.14 4.54
C TYR A 14 -1.68 1.29 4.22
N LYS A 15 -1.40 0.28 5.06
CA LYS A 15 -0.21 -0.58 4.91
C LYS A 15 -0.58 -2.05 4.98
N LEU A 16 -0.17 -2.84 3.99
CA LEU A 16 -0.36 -4.28 3.97
C LEU A 16 0.93 -4.97 4.43
N TYR A 17 0.83 -5.75 5.50
CA TYR A 17 1.94 -6.53 6.04
C TYR A 17 1.68 -8.02 5.89
N ILE A 18 2.74 -8.80 5.69
CA ILE A 18 2.75 -10.22 6.02
C ILE A 18 3.50 -10.45 7.33
N THR A 19 2.98 -11.35 8.16
CA THR A 19 3.62 -11.78 9.42
C THR A 19 4.13 -13.21 9.28
N ALA A 20 5.44 -13.40 9.38
CA ALA A 20 6.10 -14.69 9.29
C ALA A 20 6.22 -15.32 10.68
N LYS A 21 5.23 -16.12 11.07
CA LYS A 21 5.19 -16.77 12.40
C LYS A 21 6.39 -17.69 12.63
N ALA A 22 6.76 -18.48 11.63
CA ALA A 22 7.91 -19.40 11.68
C ALA A 22 9.27 -18.68 11.84
N LYS A 23 9.32 -17.36 11.61
CA LYS A 23 10.50 -16.52 11.80
C LYS A 23 10.42 -15.65 13.05
N GLY A 24 9.65 -16.06 14.06
CA GLY A 24 9.49 -15.29 15.31
C GLY A 24 8.60 -14.06 15.15
N TYR A 25 7.54 -14.16 14.34
CA TYR A 25 6.56 -13.09 14.12
C TYR A 25 7.12 -11.83 13.44
N VAL A 26 8.19 -11.96 12.65
CA VAL A 26 8.72 -10.86 11.84
C VAL A 26 7.66 -10.39 10.83
N ARG A 27 7.52 -9.06 10.69
CA ARG A 27 6.58 -8.42 9.77
C ARG A 27 7.31 -7.82 8.58
N PHE A 28 6.82 -8.09 7.38
CA PHE A 28 7.30 -7.47 6.15
C PHE A 28 6.20 -6.60 5.57
N LEU A 29 6.53 -5.35 5.28
CA LEU A 29 5.64 -4.43 4.56
C LEU A 29 5.68 -4.80 3.07
N LEU A 30 4.52 -5.10 2.48
CA LEU A 30 4.43 -5.50 1.08
C LEU A 30 4.04 -4.31 0.19
N VAL A 31 2.97 -3.62 0.58
CA VAL A 31 2.49 -2.43 -0.14
C VAL A 31 1.99 -1.38 0.84
N SER A 32 2.06 -0.12 0.42
CA SER A 32 1.38 1.00 1.08
C SER A 32 0.48 1.74 0.10
N VAL A 33 -0.63 2.26 0.58
CA VAL A 33 -1.61 3.00 -0.22
C VAL A 33 -1.84 4.35 0.43
N LEU A 34 -1.57 5.42 -0.32
CA LEU A 34 -1.84 6.78 0.09
C LEU A 34 -3.11 7.29 -0.59
N GLN A 35 -4.04 7.79 0.21
CA GLN A 35 -5.35 8.28 -0.23
C GLN A 35 -5.72 9.54 0.52
N LYS A 36 -6.43 10.46 -0.14
CA LYS A 36 -7.05 11.57 0.59
C LYS A 36 -8.13 11.03 1.53
N PRO A 37 -8.34 11.65 2.71
CA PRO A 37 -9.34 11.17 3.67
C PRO A 37 -10.78 11.09 3.12
N THR A 38 -11.12 11.98 2.18
CA THR A 38 -12.48 12.13 1.64
C THR A 38 -12.69 11.45 0.29
N GLU A 39 -11.64 10.92 -0.34
CA GLU A 39 -11.68 10.38 -1.71
C GLU A 39 -10.93 9.04 -1.77
N THR A 40 -11.57 7.98 -2.28
CA THR A 40 -10.89 6.69 -2.51
C THR A 40 -9.93 6.75 -3.69
N TYR A 41 -10.26 7.54 -4.72
CA TYR A 41 -9.47 7.76 -5.92
C TYR A 41 -9.42 9.25 -6.26
N PRO A 42 -8.33 9.76 -6.88
CA PRO A 42 -7.12 9.02 -7.21
C PRO A 42 -6.33 8.59 -5.97
N CYS A 43 -5.71 7.42 -6.01
CA CYS A 43 -4.81 6.95 -4.96
C CYS A 43 -3.39 6.70 -5.50
N HIS A 44 -2.46 6.57 -4.57
CA HIS A 44 -1.10 6.15 -4.84
C HIS A 44 -0.85 4.80 -4.17
N LEU A 45 -0.40 3.81 -4.93
CA LEU A 45 0.02 2.51 -4.43
C LEU A 45 1.53 2.41 -4.57
N LYS A 46 2.22 2.07 -3.48
CA LYS A 46 3.64 1.77 -3.48
C LYS A 46 3.86 0.29 -3.22
N ASP A 47 4.60 -0.34 -4.12
CA ASP A 47 5.21 -1.64 -3.90
C ASP A 47 6.50 -1.46 -3.10
N GLU A 48 6.47 -1.88 -1.85
CA GLU A 48 7.55 -1.63 -0.89
C GLU A 48 8.69 -2.67 -1.02
N ILE A 49 8.46 -3.76 -1.76
CA ILE A 49 9.45 -4.82 -1.99
C ILE A 49 10.23 -4.57 -3.28
N ASN A 50 9.53 -4.11 -4.32
CA ASN A 50 10.14 -3.79 -5.61
C ASN A 50 10.52 -2.31 -5.74
N GLU A 51 10.18 -1.48 -4.74
CA GLU A 51 10.41 -0.02 -4.73
C GLU A 51 9.75 0.68 -5.94
N GLU A 52 8.57 0.20 -6.33
CA GLU A 52 7.80 0.71 -7.48
C GLU A 52 6.59 1.53 -7.01
N GLU A 53 6.32 2.64 -7.71
CA GLU A 53 5.25 3.58 -7.35
C GLU A 53 4.23 3.72 -8.48
N TYR A 54 2.96 3.47 -8.14
CA TYR A 54 1.81 3.62 -9.02
C TYR A 54 1.00 4.84 -8.58
N ASN A 55 1.28 5.96 -9.24
CA ASN A 55 0.65 7.25 -8.96
C ASN A 55 -0.67 7.45 -9.70
N ASN A 56 -1.57 8.24 -9.12
CA ASN A 56 -2.81 8.71 -9.76
C ASN A 56 -3.73 7.58 -10.27
N ILE A 57 -3.81 6.46 -9.55
CA ILE A 57 -4.73 5.36 -9.87
C ILE A 57 -6.15 5.85 -9.73
N LYS A 58 -6.94 5.85 -10.82
CA LYS A 58 -8.23 6.56 -10.87
C LYS A 58 -9.45 5.71 -10.54
N ASN A 59 -9.31 4.39 -10.50
CA ASN A 59 -10.42 3.47 -10.29
C ASN A 59 -9.96 2.13 -9.71
N SER A 60 -10.92 1.33 -9.27
CA SER A 60 -10.66 0.04 -8.62
C SER A 60 -10.06 -1.01 -9.54
N THR A 61 -10.39 -0.99 -10.82
CA THR A 61 -9.87 -1.98 -11.78
C THR A 61 -8.36 -1.83 -11.93
N ASP A 62 -7.91 -0.59 -12.15
CA ASP A 62 -6.49 -0.26 -12.24
C ASP A 62 -5.76 -0.54 -10.91
N PHE A 63 -6.37 -0.18 -9.78
CA PHE A 63 -5.84 -0.51 -8.46
C PHE A 63 -5.60 -2.01 -8.26
N ILE A 64 -6.61 -2.84 -8.58
CA ILE A 64 -6.53 -4.30 -8.44
C ILE A 64 -5.46 -4.87 -9.39
N GLU A 65 -5.35 -4.33 -10.60
CA GLU A 65 -4.31 -4.73 -11.55
C GLU A 65 -2.91 -4.45 -11.00
N LYS A 66 -2.64 -3.22 -10.55
CA LYS A 66 -1.32 -2.84 -10.00
C LYS A 66 -0.99 -3.57 -8.71
N LEU A 67 -1.97 -3.73 -7.81
CA LEU A 67 -1.81 -4.54 -6.61
C LEU A 67 -1.51 -6.00 -6.96
N GLY A 68 -2.20 -6.55 -7.97
CA GLY A 68 -1.94 -7.89 -8.48
C GLY A 68 -0.53 -8.06 -9.03
N THR A 69 -0.03 -7.08 -9.79
CA THR A 69 1.35 -7.06 -10.30
C THR A 69 2.36 -7.04 -9.16
N ALA A 70 2.19 -6.14 -8.18
CA ALA A 70 3.07 -6.05 -7.01
C ALA A 70 3.14 -7.38 -6.23
N LEU A 71 1.97 -7.96 -5.91
CA LEU A 71 1.90 -9.18 -5.10
C LEU A 71 2.35 -10.45 -5.84
N LYS A 72 2.33 -10.45 -7.18
CA LYS A 72 2.76 -11.58 -8.01
C LYS A 72 4.21 -11.45 -8.50
N SER A 73 4.94 -10.41 -8.08
CA SER A 73 6.34 -10.25 -8.48
C SER A 73 7.20 -11.43 -8.02
N GLU A 74 8.27 -11.72 -8.75
CA GLU A 74 9.20 -12.81 -8.40
C GLU A 74 9.82 -12.60 -7.01
N LYS A 75 10.17 -11.35 -6.66
CA LYS A 75 10.71 -11.02 -5.33
C LYS A 75 9.69 -11.29 -4.22
N VAL A 76 8.44 -10.84 -4.40
CA VAL A 76 7.38 -11.04 -3.39
C VAL A 76 7.08 -12.53 -3.26
N THR A 77 6.87 -13.24 -4.36
CA THR A 77 6.57 -14.69 -4.31
C THR A 77 7.72 -15.51 -3.72
N THR A 78 8.98 -15.14 -3.98
CA THR A 78 10.16 -15.76 -3.35
C THR A 78 10.24 -15.46 -1.87
N LEU A 79 9.97 -14.22 -1.46
CA LEU A 79 9.87 -13.85 -0.05
C LEU A 79 8.80 -14.72 0.63
N LEU A 80 7.58 -14.77 0.09
CA LEU A 80 6.47 -15.54 0.66
C LEU A 80 6.81 -17.02 0.82
N LYS A 81 7.45 -17.65 -0.18
CA LYS A 81 7.90 -19.06 -0.11
C LYS A 81 8.90 -19.32 1.02
N ASN A 82 9.71 -18.34 1.40
CA ASN A 82 10.69 -18.49 2.48
C ASN A 82 10.13 -18.17 3.89
N LEU A 83 8.93 -17.58 3.95
CA LEU A 83 8.29 -17.15 5.19
C LEU A 83 7.19 -18.10 5.69
N ILE A 84 6.61 -18.90 4.78
CA ILE A 84 5.59 -19.93 5.07
C ILE A 84 6.27 -21.23 5.47
#